data_AF-A0A7Z9XTU1-F1
#
_entry.id   AF-A0A7Z9XTU1-F1
#
_cell.length_a   1.000
_cell.length_b   1.000
_cell.length_c   1.000
_cell.angle_alpha   90.00
_cell.angle_beta   90.00
_cell.angle_gamma   90.00
#
_symmetry.space_group_name_H-M   'P 1'
#
loop_
_entity.id
_entity.type
_entity.pdbx_description
1 polymer ?
#
loop_
_entity_poly.entity_id
_entity_poly.type
_entity_poly.pdbx_seq_one_letter_code
_entity_poly.pdbx_strand_id
1 'polypeptide(L)'
;LQQEAARKLGFTTNRTMRVAQQLYEGVDIGNGAVGLITYMRTDSVTLANEAVDEIRGYIADKYGKEQVPDKPRVFKTKSKNAQEAHEAIRPTSILYQPKELTKYLSKEQARLYDLIWKRTLASQMVHATLHTVAADLAAGEGNIFRANGSTIVNPGFMAVYQEGQDDKKTKDSDEKMLPPLKEGEQVDLLTIRPEQHFTEPPPRYSEASLVKALEEHGIGRPSTYASIISTLQDREYVELEKKRFHPTDVGRVVNKFLTNYFTKYVDYGFTANLEDELDAVARGEEEWIPLLEKFWKPFKERIDHTQENVQRADVTQEKMDEKCPKCDSPLSIRLGRHGRFIGCTNYPECDYTRDLNADKAEAEQPQEVGRDCPECGSP
;
A
#
# COMPACT_ATOMS: atom_id res chain seq x y z
N LEU A 1 3.26 -7.67 -7.55
CA LEU A 1 2.57 -8.87 -6.99
C LEU A 1 1.94 -8.59 -5.62
N GLN A 2 2.72 -8.21 -4.61
CA GLN A 2 2.26 -8.03 -3.24
C GLN A 2 1.07 -7.05 -3.10
N GLN A 3 1.15 -5.88 -3.74
CA GLN A 3 0.08 -4.88 -3.70
C GLN A 3 -1.27 -5.43 -4.21
N GLU A 4 -1.27 -6.06 -5.39
CA GLU A 4 -2.49 -6.61 -6.00
C GLU A 4 -3.03 -7.84 -5.25
N ALA A 5 -2.15 -8.66 -4.65
CA ALA A 5 -2.59 -9.77 -3.80
C ALA A 5 -3.28 -9.25 -2.52
N ALA A 6 -2.78 -8.19 -1.91
CA ALA A 6 -3.44 -7.54 -0.78
C ALA A 6 -4.80 -6.93 -1.19
N ARG A 7 -4.86 -6.19 -2.30
CA ARG A 7 -6.08 -5.53 -2.80
C ARG A 7 -7.17 -6.54 -3.22
N LYS A 8 -6.81 -7.55 -4.01
CA LYS A 8 -7.78 -8.46 -4.65
C LYS A 8 -8.02 -9.74 -3.86
N LEU A 9 -7.00 -10.24 -3.17
CA LEU A 9 -7.07 -11.53 -2.48
C LEU A 9 -7.21 -11.39 -0.96
N GLY A 10 -6.91 -10.20 -0.42
CA GLY A 10 -6.82 -9.96 1.01
C GLY A 10 -5.64 -10.66 1.66
N PHE A 11 -4.59 -10.98 0.89
CA PHE A 11 -3.39 -11.63 1.42
C PHE A 11 -2.47 -10.58 2.04
N THR A 12 -1.89 -10.90 3.19
CA THR A 12 -0.74 -10.15 3.69
C THR A 12 0.46 -10.36 2.76
N THR A 13 1.43 -9.45 2.82
CA THR A 13 2.71 -9.54 2.08
C THR A 13 3.43 -10.84 2.38
N ASN A 14 3.56 -11.22 3.66
CA ASN A 14 4.16 -12.49 4.07
C ASN A 14 3.41 -13.70 3.48
N ARG A 15 2.08 -13.73 3.60
CA ARG A 15 1.25 -14.80 3.02
C ARG A 15 1.43 -14.89 1.51
N THR A 16 1.46 -13.76 0.82
CA THR A 16 1.70 -13.69 -0.63
C THR A 16 3.04 -14.32 -1.00
N MET A 17 4.11 -13.96 -0.29
CA MET A 17 5.45 -14.48 -0.57
C MET A 17 5.57 -15.96 -0.25
N ARG A 18 4.95 -16.45 0.83
CA ARG A 18 4.91 -17.88 1.17
C ARG A 18 4.21 -18.72 0.09
N VAL A 19 3.06 -18.25 -0.39
CA VAL A 19 2.30 -18.95 -1.44
C VAL A 19 3.06 -18.88 -2.77
N ALA A 20 3.69 -17.75 -3.10
CA ALA A 20 4.53 -17.62 -4.28
C ALA A 20 5.75 -18.55 -4.23
N GLN A 21 6.41 -18.69 -3.07
CA GLN A 21 7.51 -19.65 -2.87
C GLN A 21 7.07 -21.07 -3.23
N GLN A 22 5.92 -21.52 -2.73
CA GLN A 22 5.39 -22.86 -3.02
C GLN A 22 5.10 -23.05 -4.51
N LEU A 23 4.53 -22.03 -5.17
CA LEU A 23 4.28 -22.06 -6.61
C LEU A 23 5.58 -22.11 -7.42
N TYR A 24 6.66 -21.51 -6.92
CA TYR A 24 7.99 -21.51 -7.55
C TYR A 24 8.72 -22.85 -7.35
N GLU A 25 8.80 -23.35 -6.11
CA GLU A 25 9.47 -24.61 -5.76
C GLU A 25 8.81 -25.83 -6.40
N GLY A 26 7.50 -25.73 -6.60
CA GLY A 26 6.73 -26.64 -7.42
C GLY A 26 5.58 -27.30 -6.69
N VAL A 27 4.54 -27.64 -7.46
CA VAL A 27 3.36 -28.36 -6.98
C VAL A 27 3.18 -29.60 -7.86
N ASP A 28 2.79 -30.72 -7.25
CA ASP A 28 2.46 -31.92 -8.02
C ASP A 28 1.14 -31.72 -8.76
N ILE A 29 1.21 -31.73 -10.09
CA ILE A 29 0.07 -31.56 -11.00
C ILE A 29 -0.34 -32.87 -11.69
N GLY A 30 0.03 -34.01 -11.10
CA GLY A 30 -0.35 -35.36 -11.55
C GLY A 30 0.70 -36.05 -12.43
N ASN A 31 1.69 -35.31 -12.92
CA ASN A 31 2.83 -35.83 -13.68
C ASN A 31 4.18 -35.49 -13.01
N GLY A 32 4.15 -35.20 -11.70
CA GLY A 32 5.31 -34.77 -10.92
C GLY A 32 5.25 -33.30 -10.49
N ALA A 33 6.18 -32.92 -9.62
CA ALA A 33 6.30 -31.55 -9.12
C ALA A 33 6.82 -30.62 -10.22
N VAL A 34 6.06 -29.55 -10.49
CA VAL A 34 6.40 -28.54 -11.50
C VAL A 34 6.35 -27.15 -10.87
N GLY A 35 7.42 -26.37 -11.05
CA GLY A 35 7.42 -24.93 -10.76
C GLY A 35 6.44 -24.20 -11.67
N LEU A 36 5.39 -23.63 -11.11
CA LEU A 36 4.30 -22.99 -11.85
C LEU A 36 4.58 -21.53 -12.17
N ILE A 37 5.43 -20.86 -11.40
CA ILE A 37 5.83 -19.47 -11.63
C ILE A 37 7.34 -19.32 -11.63
N THR A 38 7.83 -18.24 -12.25
CA THR A 38 9.22 -17.79 -12.14
C THR A 38 9.54 -17.25 -10.73
N TYR A 39 10.82 -16.99 -10.46
CA TYR A 39 11.29 -16.57 -9.14
C TYR A 39 10.59 -15.28 -8.66
N MET A 40 10.01 -15.34 -7.46
CA MET A 40 9.10 -14.31 -6.95
C MET A 40 9.78 -13.10 -6.28
N ARG A 41 11.10 -13.14 -6.08
CA ARG A 41 11.86 -12.00 -5.53
C ARG A 41 12.63 -11.35 -6.66
N THR A 42 11.93 -10.49 -7.38
CA THR A 42 12.46 -9.79 -8.55
C THR A 42 11.88 -8.38 -8.59
N ASP A 43 12.70 -7.45 -9.04
CA ASP A 43 12.33 -6.08 -9.43
C ASP A 43 12.23 -5.94 -10.95
N SER A 44 12.49 -7.01 -11.70
CA SER A 44 12.34 -7.06 -13.14
C SER A 44 10.87 -7.17 -13.54
N VAL A 45 10.49 -6.42 -14.58
CA VAL A 45 9.22 -6.59 -15.30
C VAL A 45 9.43 -7.14 -16.71
N THR A 46 10.66 -7.53 -17.04
CA THR A 46 11.04 -8.07 -18.34
C THR A 46 10.54 -9.50 -18.49
N LEU A 47 10.10 -9.88 -19.69
CA LEU A 47 9.75 -11.24 -20.06
C LEU A 47 10.76 -11.77 -21.07
N ALA A 48 11.12 -13.05 -20.96
CA ALA A 48 11.95 -13.76 -21.93
C ALA A 48 11.22 -13.85 -23.27
N ASN A 49 11.97 -13.77 -24.38
CA ASN A 49 11.39 -13.78 -25.73
C ASN A 49 10.54 -15.03 -25.98
N GLU A 50 11.00 -16.20 -25.53
CA GLU A 50 10.26 -17.47 -25.65
C GLU A 50 8.89 -17.40 -24.95
N ALA A 51 8.83 -16.79 -23.75
CA ALA A 51 7.59 -16.61 -23.02
C ALA A 51 6.66 -15.62 -23.72
N VAL A 52 7.22 -14.52 -24.25
CA VAL A 52 6.45 -13.52 -25.02
C VAL A 52 5.81 -14.17 -26.25
N ASP A 53 6.55 -15.00 -26.98
CA ASP A 53 6.05 -15.71 -28.16
C ASP A 53 4.96 -16.73 -27.79
N GLU A 54 5.14 -17.50 -26.71
CA GLU A 54 4.12 -18.44 -26.21
C GLU A 54 2.83 -17.72 -25.80
N ILE A 55 2.93 -16.60 -25.06
CA ILE A 55 1.78 -15.80 -24.63
C ILE A 55 1.05 -15.23 -25.84
N ARG A 56 1.76 -14.68 -26.83
CA ARG A 56 1.16 -14.12 -28.04
C ARG A 56 0.43 -15.18 -28.86
N GLY A 57 1.02 -16.37 -29.00
CA GLY A 57 0.37 -17.53 -29.63
C GLY A 57 -0.92 -17.91 -28.90
N TYR A 58 -0.86 -18.03 -27.58
CA TYR A 58 -2.03 -18.34 -26.77
C TYR A 58 -3.16 -17.29 -26.90
N ILE A 59 -2.81 -15.99 -26.94
CA ILE A 59 -3.80 -14.92 -27.16
C ILE A 59 -4.44 -15.07 -28.54
N ALA A 60 -3.65 -15.27 -29.60
CA ALA A 60 -4.18 -15.45 -30.95
C ALA A 60 -5.18 -16.61 -31.03
N ASP A 61 -4.86 -17.73 -30.39
CA ASP A 61 -5.66 -18.95 -30.44
C ASP A 61 -6.93 -18.89 -29.57
N LYS A 62 -6.87 -18.23 -28.41
CA LYS A 62 -7.98 -18.22 -27.43
C LYS A 62 -8.84 -16.96 -27.46
N TYR A 63 -8.26 -15.83 -27.84
CA TYR A 63 -8.91 -14.52 -27.80
C TYR A 63 -9.04 -13.87 -29.17
N GLY A 64 -8.38 -14.41 -30.20
CA GLY A 64 -8.40 -13.88 -31.57
C GLY A 64 -7.13 -13.08 -31.89
N LYS A 65 -6.76 -13.06 -33.18
CA LYS A 65 -5.55 -12.38 -33.67
C LYS A 65 -5.58 -10.87 -33.44
N GLU A 66 -6.77 -10.29 -33.46
CA GLU A 66 -7.03 -8.87 -33.20
C GLU A 66 -6.77 -8.46 -31.74
N GLN A 67 -6.69 -9.41 -30.82
CA GLN A 67 -6.33 -9.16 -29.42
C GLN A 67 -4.81 -9.19 -29.18
N VAL A 68 -4.03 -9.56 -30.20
CA VAL A 68 -2.57 -9.55 -30.18
C VAL A 68 -2.07 -8.23 -30.75
N PRO A 69 -1.26 -7.46 -30.01
CA PRO A 69 -0.60 -6.28 -30.56
C PRO A 69 0.31 -6.62 -31.74
N ASP A 70 0.37 -5.74 -32.73
CA ASP A 70 1.21 -5.90 -33.94
C ASP A 70 2.67 -6.21 -33.60
N LYS A 71 3.20 -5.57 -32.54
CA LYS A 71 4.56 -5.78 -32.03
C LYS A 71 4.53 -6.32 -30.60
N PRO A 72 5.48 -7.20 -30.22
CA PRO A 72 5.65 -7.62 -28.82
C PRO A 72 5.77 -6.43 -27.88
N ARG A 73 5.10 -6.49 -26.72
CA ARG A 73 5.15 -5.41 -25.74
C ARG A 73 6.33 -5.66 -24.80
N VAL A 74 7.30 -4.76 -24.85
CA VAL A 74 8.51 -4.84 -24.01
C VAL A 74 8.36 -3.91 -22.82
N PHE A 75 8.47 -4.48 -21.62
CA PHE A 75 8.50 -3.75 -20.37
C PHE A 75 9.91 -3.79 -19.82
N LYS A 76 10.39 -2.64 -19.33
CA LYS A 76 11.68 -2.51 -18.68
C LYS A 76 11.49 -1.85 -17.34
N THR A 77 12.19 -2.33 -16.32
CA THR A 77 12.22 -1.66 -15.03
C THR A 77 12.96 -0.33 -15.19
N LYS A 78 12.43 0.74 -14.59
CA LYS A 78 13.06 2.08 -14.64
C LYS A 78 14.17 2.27 -13.60
N SER A 79 14.26 1.38 -12.60
CA SER A 79 15.33 1.44 -11.62
C SER A 79 16.66 1.12 -12.31
N LYS A 80 17.69 1.94 -12.05
CA LYS A 80 19.07 1.67 -12.48
C LYS A 80 19.62 0.36 -11.87
N ASN A 81 18.95 -0.14 -10.84
CA ASN A 81 19.40 -1.20 -9.94
C ASN A 81 18.66 -2.53 -10.15
N ALA A 82 17.82 -2.67 -11.19
CA ALA A 82 17.19 -3.95 -11.47
C ALA A 82 18.28 -5.01 -11.64
N GLN A 83 18.22 -6.10 -10.88
CA GLN A 83 19.10 -7.24 -11.12
C GLN A 83 18.70 -7.85 -12.47
N GLU A 84 19.24 -7.30 -13.57
CA GLU A 84 18.80 -7.54 -14.95
C GLU A 84 18.91 -9.01 -15.39
N ALA A 85 19.51 -9.88 -14.57
CA ALA A 85 19.51 -11.32 -14.75
C ALA A 85 18.18 -12.00 -14.38
N HIS A 86 17.21 -11.28 -13.82
CA HIS A 86 15.92 -11.83 -13.41
C HIS A 86 14.78 -11.44 -14.34
N GLU A 87 13.84 -12.36 -14.49
CA GLU A 87 12.61 -12.19 -15.25
C GLU A 87 11.47 -11.72 -14.32
N ALA A 88 10.41 -11.15 -14.88
CA ALA A 88 9.18 -10.86 -14.17
C ALA A 88 8.56 -12.12 -13.55
N ILE A 89 7.77 -11.93 -12.49
CA ILE A 89 6.95 -12.99 -11.91
C ILE A 89 5.80 -13.32 -12.88
N ARG A 90 5.90 -14.48 -13.53
CA ARG A 90 4.94 -14.97 -14.52
C ARG A 90 4.76 -16.49 -14.41
N PRO A 91 3.73 -17.09 -15.04
CA PRO A 91 3.67 -18.53 -15.20
C PRO A 91 4.91 -19.05 -15.95
N THR A 92 5.41 -20.22 -15.58
CA THR A 92 6.49 -20.89 -16.33
C THR A 92 6.07 -21.25 -17.75
N SER A 93 4.79 -21.59 -17.94
CA SER A 93 4.11 -21.63 -19.24
C SER A 93 2.70 -21.04 -19.10
N ILE A 94 2.26 -20.28 -20.09
CA ILE A 94 0.89 -19.72 -20.16
C ILE A 94 -0.16 -20.82 -20.40
N LEU A 95 0.27 -21.97 -20.92
CA LEU A 95 -0.61 -23.11 -21.23
C LEU A 95 -1.15 -23.79 -19.97
N TYR A 96 -0.49 -23.60 -18.82
CA TYR A 96 -0.97 -24.01 -17.52
C TYR A 96 -2.16 -23.15 -17.08
N GLN A 97 -3.36 -23.47 -17.59
CA GLN A 97 -4.54 -22.66 -17.34
C GLN A 97 -5.01 -22.76 -15.89
N PRO A 98 -5.35 -21.63 -15.23
CA PRO A 98 -5.80 -21.63 -13.84
C PRO A 98 -6.98 -22.58 -13.57
N LYS A 99 -7.91 -22.68 -14.53
CA LYS A 99 -9.08 -23.58 -14.44
C LYS A 99 -8.69 -25.05 -14.35
N GLU A 100 -7.65 -25.46 -15.07
CA GLU A 100 -7.19 -26.86 -15.11
C GLU A 100 -6.35 -27.20 -13.88
N LEU A 101 -5.62 -26.22 -13.35
CA LEU A 101 -4.76 -26.39 -12.18
C LEU A 101 -5.52 -26.35 -10.84
N THR A 102 -6.72 -25.77 -10.79
CA THR A 102 -7.46 -25.56 -9.52
C THR A 102 -7.64 -26.85 -8.71
N LYS A 103 -7.72 -28.03 -9.36
CA LYS A 103 -7.85 -29.33 -8.69
C LYS A 103 -6.57 -29.83 -8.00
N TYR A 104 -5.40 -29.31 -8.39
CA TYR A 104 -4.10 -29.67 -7.80
C TYR A 104 -3.62 -28.65 -6.77
N LEU A 105 -4.17 -27.43 -6.82
CA LEU A 105 -3.73 -26.32 -5.99
C LEU A 105 -4.63 -26.15 -4.77
N SER A 106 -4.02 -25.77 -3.65
CA SER A 106 -4.79 -25.20 -2.54
C SER A 106 -5.55 -23.94 -3.00
N LYS A 107 -6.63 -23.59 -2.29
CA LYS A 107 -7.42 -22.38 -2.58
C LYS A 107 -6.57 -21.11 -2.63
N GLU A 108 -5.51 -21.02 -1.82
CA GLU A 108 -4.62 -19.87 -1.79
C GLU A 108 -3.71 -19.82 -3.02
N GLN A 109 -3.08 -20.96 -3.35
CA GLN A 109 -2.23 -21.12 -4.53
C GLN A 109 -3.01 -20.84 -5.82
N ALA A 110 -4.21 -21.41 -5.96
CA ALA A 110 -5.06 -21.19 -7.14
C ALA A 110 -5.39 -19.70 -7.34
N ARG A 111 -5.72 -18.98 -6.27
CA ARG A 111 -6.05 -17.55 -6.34
C ARG A 111 -4.84 -16.68 -6.68
N LEU A 112 -3.67 -16.97 -6.10
CA LEU A 112 -2.44 -16.22 -6.41
C LEU A 112 -1.94 -16.51 -7.82
N TYR A 113 -1.99 -17.78 -8.23
CA TYR A 113 -1.63 -18.20 -9.57
C TYR A 113 -2.53 -17.57 -10.64
N ASP A 114 -3.86 -17.58 -10.44
CA ASP A 114 -4.81 -16.91 -11.34
C ASP A 114 -4.51 -15.41 -11.48
N LEU A 115 -4.16 -14.74 -10.38
CA LEU A 115 -3.76 -13.33 -10.40
C LEU A 115 -2.50 -13.09 -11.24
N ILE A 116 -1.46 -13.92 -11.05
CA ILE A 116 -0.21 -13.85 -11.80
C ILE A 116 -0.47 -14.12 -13.29
N TRP A 117 -1.18 -15.21 -13.58
CA TRP A 117 -1.50 -15.65 -14.94
C TRP A 117 -2.26 -14.58 -15.73
N LYS A 118 -3.33 -14.01 -15.14
CA LYS A 118 -4.11 -12.95 -15.79
C LYS A 118 -3.29 -11.69 -16.02
N ARG A 119 -2.43 -11.31 -15.06
CA ARG A 119 -1.56 -10.14 -15.20
C ARG A 119 -0.55 -10.33 -16.33
N THR A 120 0.06 -11.52 -16.42
CA THR A 120 0.99 -11.87 -17.50
C THR A 120 0.30 -11.86 -18.86
N LEU A 121 -0.86 -12.52 -18.99
CA LEU A 121 -1.61 -12.56 -20.23
C LEU A 121 -2.00 -11.16 -20.70
N ALA A 122 -2.60 -10.36 -19.82
CA ALA A 122 -3.02 -9.00 -20.11
C ALA A 122 -1.86 -8.08 -20.53
N SER A 123 -0.64 -8.34 -20.05
CA SER A 123 0.54 -7.53 -20.41
C SER A 123 0.85 -7.54 -21.90
N GLN A 124 0.53 -8.63 -22.60
CA GLN A 124 0.77 -8.84 -24.03
C GLN A 124 -0.48 -8.72 -24.90
N MET A 125 -1.62 -8.27 -24.35
CA MET A 125 -2.83 -7.98 -25.12
C MET A 125 -2.85 -6.53 -25.64
N VAL A 126 -3.72 -6.26 -26.61
CA VAL A 126 -3.98 -4.91 -27.13
C VAL A 126 -4.48 -3.95 -26.04
N HIS A 127 -4.25 -2.66 -26.25
CA HIS A 127 -4.76 -1.62 -25.37
C HIS A 127 -6.28 -1.62 -25.33
N ALA A 128 -6.83 -1.29 -24.15
CA ALA A 128 -8.21 -0.86 -24.06
C ALA A 128 -8.37 0.50 -24.75
N THR A 129 -9.42 0.67 -25.55
CA THR A 129 -9.82 1.93 -26.17
C THR A 129 -11.06 2.44 -25.46
N LEU A 130 -10.96 3.65 -24.90
CA LEU A 130 -12.05 4.32 -24.20
C LEU A 130 -12.29 5.69 -24.82
N HIS A 131 -13.54 6.11 -24.89
CA HIS A 131 -13.89 7.50 -25.11
C HIS A 131 -14.02 8.20 -23.76
N THR A 132 -13.40 9.36 -23.59
CA THR A 132 -13.68 10.25 -22.47
C THR A 132 -14.92 11.06 -22.81
N VAL A 133 -15.90 11.07 -21.90
CA VAL A 133 -17.21 11.68 -22.11
C VAL A 133 -17.46 12.72 -21.02
N ALA A 134 -17.83 13.92 -21.42
CA ALA A 134 -18.40 14.94 -20.55
C ALA A 134 -19.82 15.20 -21.05
N ALA A 135 -20.81 14.94 -20.21
CA ALA A 135 -22.22 15.10 -20.53
C ALA A 135 -22.82 16.22 -19.68
N ASP A 136 -23.36 17.24 -20.35
CA ASP A 136 -24.14 18.30 -19.73
C ASP A 136 -25.63 17.97 -19.85
N LEU A 137 -26.26 17.76 -18.71
CA LEU A 137 -27.67 17.41 -18.58
C LEU A 137 -28.42 18.67 -18.14
N ALA A 138 -29.16 19.28 -19.06
CA ALA A 138 -29.97 20.46 -18.78
C ALA A 138 -31.11 20.11 -17.80
N ALA A 139 -31.30 20.93 -16.78
CA ALA A 139 -32.33 20.75 -15.75
C ALA A 139 -33.13 22.05 -15.55
N GLY A 140 -34.09 22.30 -16.45
CA GLY A 140 -34.88 23.53 -16.47
C GLY A 140 -34.07 24.74 -16.96
N GLU A 141 -34.56 25.95 -16.66
CA GLU A 141 -33.89 27.18 -17.07
C GLU A 141 -32.67 27.48 -16.17
N GLY A 142 -31.48 27.57 -16.78
CA GLY A 142 -30.26 28.04 -16.13
C GLY A 142 -29.50 27.02 -15.28
N ASN A 143 -30.00 25.80 -15.07
CA ASN A 143 -29.31 24.77 -14.30
C ASN A 143 -28.81 23.62 -15.18
N ILE A 144 -27.61 23.12 -14.88
CA ILE A 144 -26.95 22.03 -15.59
C ILE A 144 -26.36 21.07 -14.56
N PHE A 145 -26.64 19.77 -14.72
CA PHE A 145 -25.85 18.71 -14.09
C PHE A 145 -24.75 18.29 -15.06
N ARG A 146 -23.53 18.09 -14.55
CA ARG A 146 -22.41 17.61 -15.36
C ARG A 146 -21.97 16.22 -14.88
N ALA A 147 -21.91 15.28 -15.81
CA ALA A 147 -21.33 13.96 -15.58
C ALA A 147 -20.05 13.83 -16.41
N ASN A 148 -18.96 13.42 -15.77
CA ASN A 148 -17.70 13.13 -16.45
C ASN A 148 -17.38 11.65 -16.27
N GLY A 149 -17.06 10.98 -17.36
CA GLY A 149 -16.67 9.58 -17.31
C GLY A 149 -16.08 9.11 -18.62
N SER A 150 -16.27 7.84 -18.92
CA SER A 150 -15.70 7.18 -20.07
C SER A 150 -16.63 6.07 -20.56
N THR A 151 -16.52 5.71 -21.83
CA THR A 151 -17.25 4.57 -22.39
C THR A 151 -16.24 3.63 -23.03
N ILE A 152 -16.32 2.34 -22.71
CA ILE A 152 -15.43 1.32 -23.29
C ILE A 152 -15.85 1.06 -24.73
N VAL A 153 -14.95 1.35 -25.67
CA VAL A 153 -15.13 1.04 -27.10
C VAL A 153 -14.56 -0.34 -27.40
N ASN A 154 -13.35 -0.61 -26.91
CA ASN A 154 -12.73 -1.92 -26.98
C ASN A 154 -12.07 -2.22 -25.63
N PRO A 155 -12.43 -3.31 -24.94
CA PRO A 155 -11.87 -3.62 -23.64
C PRO A 155 -10.38 -4.02 -23.69
N GLY A 156 -9.89 -4.57 -24.80
CA GLY A 156 -8.51 -5.08 -24.92
C GLY A 156 -8.09 -5.91 -23.70
N PHE A 157 -6.92 -5.60 -23.13
CA PHE A 157 -6.40 -6.26 -21.92
C PHE A 157 -7.34 -6.18 -20.70
N MET A 158 -8.24 -5.19 -20.61
CA MET A 158 -9.18 -5.04 -19.48
C MET A 158 -10.23 -6.14 -19.42
N ALA A 159 -10.42 -6.89 -20.51
CA ALA A 159 -11.27 -8.09 -20.52
C ALA A 159 -10.70 -9.20 -19.62
N VAL A 160 -9.38 -9.21 -19.41
CA VAL A 160 -8.67 -10.23 -18.63
C VAL A 160 -8.22 -9.69 -17.27
N TYR A 161 -7.79 -8.43 -17.21
CA TYR A 161 -7.20 -7.86 -16.00
C TYR A 161 -7.51 -6.37 -15.81
N GLN A 162 -7.92 -6.01 -14.60
CA GLN A 162 -8.03 -4.63 -14.13
C GLN A 162 -7.37 -4.51 -12.77
N GLU A 163 -6.65 -3.44 -12.48
CA GLU A 163 -5.97 -3.25 -11.19
C GLU A 163 -6.97 -3.00 -10.05
N GLY A 164 -6.58 -3.40 -8.83
CA GLY A 164 -7.30 -3.00 -7.61
C GLY A 164 -7.00 -1.56 -7.22
N GLN A 165 -7.86 -0.95 -6.41
CA GLN A 165 -7.63 0.34 -5.78
C GLN A 165 -7.61 0.15 -4.25
N ASP A 166 -6.67 0.81 -3.57
CA ASP A 166 -6.47 0.68 -2.12
C ASP A 166 -7.62 1.27 -1.30
N ASP A 167 -8.29 2.29 -1.83
CA ASP A 167 -9.36 3.05 -1.19
C ASP A 167 -10.54 3.16 -2.15
N LYS A 168 -11.18 2.03 -2.46
CA LYS A 168 -12.46 2.05 -3.18
C LYS A 168 -13.49 2.80 -2.33
N LYS A 169 -13.62 4.11 -2.54
CA LYS A 169 -14.87 4.81 -2.21
C LYS A 169 -15.95 4.11 -3.03
N THR A 170 -16.88 3.46 -2.35
CA THR A 170 -17.85 2.50 -2.91
C THR A 170 -18.87 3.09 -3.89
N LYS A 171 -18.61 4.29 -4.44
CA LYS A 171 -19.46 4.97 -5.44
C LYS A 171 -18.66 5.49 -6.65
N ASP A 172 -17.45 6.04 -6.48
CA ASP A 172 -16.70 6.70 -7.56
C ASP A 172 -16.18 5.78 -8.69
N SER A 173 -15.95 4.49 -8.44
CA SER A 173 -15.34 3.63 -9.48
C SER A 173 -16.30 3.29 -10.61
N ASP A 174 -17.61 3.21 -10.31
CA ASP A 174 -18.66 3.00 -11.31
C ASP A 174 -19.10 4.34 -11.95
N GLU A 175 -18.91 5.47 -11.26
CA GLU A 175 -19.18 6.81 -11.79
C GLU A 175 -18.29 7.22 -12.97
N LYS A 176 -17.18 6.49 -13.20
CA LYS A 176 -16.31 6.74 -14.34
C LYS A 176 -16.77 6.10 -15.63
N MET A 177 -17.76 5.21 -15.62
CA MET A 177 -18.26 4.59 -16.85
C MET A 177 -19.65 5.11 -17.18
N LEU A 178 -19.75 5.93 -18.23
CA LEU A 178 -21.02 6.46 -18.70
C LEU A 178 -21.61 5.51 -19.76
N PRO A 179 -22.94 5.34 -19.77
CA PRO A 179 -23.61 4.66 -20.87
C PRO A 179 -23.40 5.44 -22.17
N PRO A 180 -23.61 4.82 -23.34
CA PRO A 180 -23.69 5.55 -24.59
C PRO A 180 -24.80 6.61 -24.50
N LEU A 181 -24.46 7.88 -24.72
CA LEU A 181 -25.38 9.01 -24.70
C LEU A 181 -25.46 9.66 -26.09
N LYS A 182 -26.60 10.24 -26.44
CA LYS A 182 -26.78 11.04 -27.65
C LYS A 182 -27.23 12.46 -27.33
N GLU A 183 -26.77 13.44 -28.09
CA GLU A 183 -27.26 14.81 -27.97
C GLU A 183 -28.77 14.88 -28.25
N GLY A 184 -29.50 15.60 -27.39
CA GLY A 184 -30.96 15.70 -27.46
C GLY A 184 -31.72 14.50 -26.89
N GLU A 185 -31.03 13.48 -26.39
CA GLU A 185 -31.66 12.37 -25.67
C GLU A 185 -32.31 12.87 -24.38
N GLN A 186 -33.56 12.46 -24.16
CA GLN A 186 -34.26 12.73 -22.90
C GLN A 186 -33.92 11.62 -21.90
N VAL A 187 -33.50 12.03 -20.70
CA VAL A 187 -33.18 11.11 -19.60
C VAL A 187 -34.17 11.28 -18.46
N ASP A 188 -34.56 10.17 -17.83
CA ASP A 188 -35.47 10.18 -16.70
C ASP A 188 -34.76 10.63 -15.43
N LEU A 189 -35.31 11.64 -14.75
CA LEU A 189 -34.88 12.01 -13.40
C LEU A 189 -35.43 10.98 -12.40
N LEU A 190 -34.58 10.06 -11.95
CA LEU A 190 -34.98 9.03 -11.00
C LEU A 190 -35.00 9.56 -9.54
N THR A 191 -33.99 10.33 -9.15
CA THR A 191 -33.83 10.82 -7.76
C THR A 191 -32.88 12.01 -7.72
N ILE A 192 -33.16 13.00 -6.85
CA ILE A 192 -32.22 14.05 -6.46
C ILE A 192 -31.75 13.74 -5.04
N ARG A 193 -30.43 13.60 -4.84
CA ARG A 193 -29.82 13.34 -3.53
C ARG A 193 -29.03 14.57 -3.08
N PRO A 194 -29.52 15.35 -2.11
CA PRO A 194 -28.72 16.39 -1.50
C PRO A 194 -27.66 15.74 -0.60
N GLU A 195 -26.42 15.65 -1.09
CA GLU A 195 -25.28 15.14 -0.32
C GLU A 195 -24.38 16.31 0.08
N GLN A 196 -24.08 16.42 1.38
CA GLN A 196 -23.06 17.33 1.89
C GLN A 196 -21.75 16.57 2.06
N HIS A 197 -20.65 17.14 1.57
CA HIS A 197 -19.32 16.54 1.67
C HIS A 197 -18.42 17.38 2.58
N PHE A 198 -17.58 16.69 3.35
CA PHE A 198 -16.50 17.27 4.13
C PHE A 198 -15.16 16.77 3.59
N THR A 199 -14.10 17.56 3.78
CA THR A 199 -12.75 17.10 3.49
C THR A 199 -12.34 16.02 4.48
N GLU A 200 -11.92 14.87 3.96
CA GLU A 200 -11.40 13.78 4.77
C GLU A 200 -9.88 13.90 4.91
N PRO A 201 -9.29 13.50 6.05
CA PRO A 201 -7.84 13.38 6.16
C PRO A 201 -7.29 12.31 5.20
N PRO A 202 -5.99 12.37 4.86
CA PRO A 202 -5.36 11.32 4.05
C PRO A 202 -5.58 9.92 4.65
N PRO A 203 -5.84 8.89 3.82
CA PRO A 203 -6.04 7.55 4.32
C PRO A 203 -4.75 7.02 4.94
N ARG A 204 -4.90 6.23 6.01
CA ARG A 204 -3.77 5.47 6.57
C ARG A 204 -3.26 4.45 5.54
N TYR A 205 -2.01 4.05 5.71
CA TYR A 205 -1.42 3.01 4.88
C TYR A 205 -2.07 1.65 5.13
N SER A 206 -2.49 0.97 4.06
CA SER A 206 -2.60 -0.49 3.99
C SER A 206 -1.23 -1.13 3.69
N GLU A 207 -1.11 -2.45 3.81
CA GLU A 207 0.09 -3.18 3.34
C GLU A 207 0.45 -2.86 1.89
N ALA A 208 -0.53 -2.81 0.98
CA ALA A 208 -0.28 -2.48 -0.42
C ALA A 208 0.26 -1.06 -0.60
N SER A 209 -0.38 -0.07 0.02
CA SER A 209 0.07 1.32 -0.09
C SER A 209 1.40 1.58 0.63
N LEU A 210 1.72 0.82 1.69
CA LEU A 210 3.02 0.92 2.37
C LEU A 210 4.13 0.31 1.50
N VAL A 211 3.92 -0.86 0.88
CA VAL A 211 4.87 -1.41 -0.10
C VAL A 211 5.09 -0.42 -1.25
N LYS A 212 4.03 0.20 -1.75
CA LYS A 212 4.12 1.23 -2.79
C LYS A 212 4.96 2.42 -2.33
N ALA A 213 4.73 2.94 -1.13
CA ALA A 213 5.50 4.06 -0.58
C ALA A 213 6.99 3.70 -0.38
N LEU A 214 7.29 2.50 0.12
CA LEU A 214 8.65 2.00 0.26
C LEU A 214 9.36 1.94 -1.10
N GLU A 215 8.70 1.39 -2.12
CA GLU A 215 9.21 1.32 -3.50
C GLU A 215 9.44 2.72 -4.11
N GLU A 216 8.49 3.65 -3.95
CA GLU A 216 8.59 5.04 -4.43
C GLU A 216 9.73 5.82 -3.77
N HIS A 217 10.03 5.54 -2.50
CA HIS A 217 11.14 6.13 -1.77
C HIS A 217 12.47 5.38 -1.95
N GLY A 218 12.51 4.28 -2.70
CA GLY A 218 13.72 3.47 -2.88
C GLY A 218 14.17 2.73 -1.60
N ILE A 219 13.27 2.57 -0.64
CA ILE A 219 13.54 1.94 0.66
C ILE A 219 13.10 0.49 0.60
N GLY A 220 14.04 -0.42 0.86
CA GLY A 220 13.82 -1.86 0.77
C GLY A 220 13.92 -2.39 -0.66
N ARG A 221 13.71 -3.70 -0.78
CA ARG A 221 13.88 -4.50 -2.00
C ARG A 221 12.81 -5.59 -2.03
N PRO A 222 12.58 -6.28 -3.17
CA PRO A 222 11.60 -7.38 -3.25
C PRO A 222 11.76 -8.45 -2.17
N SER A 223 12.99 -8.66 -1.69
CA SER A 223 13.35 -9.58 -0.61
C SER A 223 13.01 -9.07 0.79
N THR A 224 12.83 -7.76 1.00
CA THR A 224 12.70 -7.15 2.34
C THR A 224 11.31 -6.57 2.63
N TYR A 225 10.48 -6.26 1.64
CA TYR A 225 9.15 -5.64 1.90
C TYR A 225 8.30 -6.42 2.91
N ALA A 226 8.16 -7.74 2.72
CA ALA A 226 7.36 -8.57 3.61
C ALA A 226 7.96 -8.68 5.02
N SER A 227 9.29 -8.72 5.14
CA SER A 227 9.96 -8.83 6.44
C SER A 227 9.98 -7.50 7.20
N ILE A 228 10.06 -6.36 6.50
CA ILE A 228 9.89 -5.02 7.10
C ILE A 228 8.50 -4.95 7.74
N ILE A 229 7.46 -5.26 6.96
CA ILE A 229 6.07 -5.18 7.42
C ILE A 229 5.79 -6.15 8.56
N SER A 230 6.29 -7.39 8.50
CA SER A 230 6.11 -8.34 9.61
C SER A 230 6.86 -7.87 10.85
N THR A 231 8.10 -7.40 10.72
CA THR A 231 8.91 -6.94 11.85
C THR A 231 8.27 -5.75 12.58
N LEU A 232 7.65 -4.82 11.85
CA LEU A 232 6.94 -3.69 12.46
C LEU A 232 5.74 -4.15 13.31
N GLN A 233 5.04 -5.19 12.89
CA GLN A 233 3.90 -5.76 13.62
C GLN A 233 4.36 -6.67 14.77
N ASP A 234 5.31 -7.57 14.51
CA ASP A 234 5.83 -8.54 15.49
C ASP A 234 6.52 -7.84 16.68
N ARG A 235 7.07 -6.64 16.45
CA ARG A 235 7.64 -5.76 17.50
C ARG A 235 6.65 -4.77 18.08
N GLU A 236 5.37 -4.86 17.72
CA GLU A 236 4.28 -4.01 18.21
C GLU A 236 4.54 -2.52 18.01
N TYR A 237 5.25 -2.13 16.94
CA TYR A 237 5.42 -0.71 16.57
C TYR A 237 4.20 -0.17 15.81
N VAL A 238 3.52 -1.06 15.11
CA VAL A 238 2.26 -0.78 14.43
C VAL A 238 1.29 -1.93 14.68
N GLU A 239 0.00 -1.61 14.67
CA GLU A 239 -1.08 -2.58 14.66
C GLU A 239 -1.92 -2.41 13.39
N LEU A 240 -2.61 -3.48 13.01
CA LEU A 240 -3.44 -3.50 11.81
C LEU A 240 -4.92 -3.48 12.19
N GLU A 241 -5.55 -2.32 12.08
CA GLU A 241 -6.98 -2.14 12.31
C GLU A 241 -7.70 -2.00 10.98
N LYS A 242 -8.71 -2.85 10.72
CA LYS A 242 -9.48 -2.82 9.46
C LYS A 242 -8.58 -2.74 8.20
N LYS A 243 -7.44 -3.45 8.22
CA LYS A 243 -6.40 -3.49 7.17
C LYS A 243 -5.63 -2.18 6.97
N ARG A 244 -5.61 -1.30 7.97
CA ARG A 244 -4.84 -0.06 7.98
C ARG A 244 -3.85 -0.07 9.14
N PHE A 245 -2.65 0.45 8.91
CA PHE A 245 -1.62 0.55 9.92
C PHE A 245 -1.87 1.72 10.84
N HIS A 246 -1.90 1.42 12.14
CA HIS A 246 -1.96 2.40 13.21
C HIS A 246 -0.65 2.31 14.00
N PRO A 247 0.09 3.41 14.18
CA PRO A 247 1.28 3.39 15.01
C PRO A 247 0.88 3.27 16.47
N THR A 248 1.46 2.29 17.16
CA THR A 248 1.26 2.09 18.59
C THR A 248 1.97 3.20 19.37
N ASP A 249 1.68 3.29 20.66
CA ASP A 249 2.40 4.20 21.55
C ASP A 249 3.91 3.91 21.59
N VAL A 250 4.30 2.64 21.59
CA VAL A 250 5.70 2.21 21.54
C VAL A 250 6.33 2.66 20.23
N GLY A 251 5.66 2.42 19.10
CA GLY A 251 6.14 2.84 17.78
C GLY A 251 6.33 4.36 17.68
N ARG A 252 5.40 5.15 18.25
CA ARG A 252 5.52 6.62 18.28
C ARG A 252 6.72 7.10 19.10
N VAL A 253 6.95 6.50 20.27
CA VAL A 253 8.08 6.86 21.13
C VAL A 253 9.40 6.51 20.46
N VAL A 254 9.51 5.32 19.86
CA VAL A 254 10.70 4.91 19.10
C VAL A 254 10.94 5.82 17.91
N ASN A 255 9.89 6.14 17.14
CA ASN A 255 10.02 7.04 16.00
C ASN A 255 10.47 8.45 16.42
N LYS A 256 9.91 9.00 17.50
CA LYS A 256 10.31 10.31 18.05
C LYS A 256 11.77 10.29 18.51
N PHE A 257 12.19 9.22 19.19
CA PHE A 257 13.59 9.04 19.59
C PHE A 257 14.54 9.06 18.40
N LEU A 258 14.28 8.20 17.41
CA LEU A 258 15.16 8.09 16.24
C LEU A 258 15.18 9.37 15.41
N THR A 259 14.03 10.04 15.26
CA THR A 259 13.96 11.31 14.52
C THR A 259 14.72 12.44 15.22
N ASN A 260 14.75 12.45 16.56
CA ASN A 260 15.44 13.50 17.32
C ASN A 260 16.96 13.28 17.44
N TYR A 261 17.39 12.03 17.63
CA TYR A 261 18.78 11.72 17.96
C TYR A 261 19.54 11.01 16.83
N PHE A 262 18.82 10.35 15.92
CA PHE A 262 19.39 9.57 14.82
C PHE A 262 18.83 10.00 13.46
N THR A 263 18.44 11.28 13.30
CA THR A 263 17.74 11.80 12.10
C THR A 263 18.37 11.35 10.79
N LYS A 264 19.70 11.45 10.67
CA LYS A 264 20.47 11.02 9.49
C LYS A 264 20.16 9.58 9.10
N TYR A 265 19.99 8.67 10.06
CA TYR A 265 19.87 7.23 9.84
C TYR A 265 18.43 6.76 9.59
N VAL A 266 17.43 7.62 9.85
CA VAL A 266 16.01 7.37 9.56
C VAL A 266 15.45 8.28 8.47
N ASP A 267 16.30 9.14 7.89
CA ASP A 267 15.98 9.94 6.71
C ASP A 267 15.82 9.03 5.48
N TYR A 268 14.79 9.29 4.69
CA TYR A 268 14.47 8.48 3.52
C TYR A 268 15.60 8.46 2.49
N GLY A 269 16.24 9.61 2.26
CA GLY A 269 17.34 9.74 1.31
C GLY A 269 18.57 8.96 1.77
N PHE A 270 18.90 9.00 3.06
CA PHE A 270 20.00 8.19 3.60
C PHE A 270 19.75 6.69 3.44
N THR A 271 18.56 6.21 3.79
CA THR A 271 18.22 4.79 3.66
C THR A 271 18.26 4.33 2.21
N ALA A 272 17.66 5.09 1.29
CA ALA A 272 17.69 4.78 -0.14
C ALA A 272 19.12 4.73 -0.70
N ASN A 273 19.95 5.72 -0.35
CA ASN A 273 21.34 5.77 -0.80
C ASN A 273 22.16 4.58 -0.27
N LEU A 274 21.98 4.18 0.99
CA LEU A 274 22.70 3.03 1.53
C LEU A 274 22.33 1.73 0.79
N GLU A 275 21.05 1.55 0.44
CA GLU A 275 20.62 0.41 -0.37
C GLU A 275 21.26 0.43 -1.77
N ASP A 276 21.38 1.61 -2.38
CA ASP A 276 22.06 1.77 -3.68
C ASP A 276 23.57 1.48 -3.60
N GLU A 277 24.23 1.92 -2.53
CA GLU A 277 25.65 1.60 -2.30
C GLU A 277 25.85 0.09 -2.05
N LEU A 278 24.94 -0.59 -1.32
CA LEU A 278 24.96 -2.05 -1.14
C LEU A 278 24.75 -2.80 -2.46
N ASP A 279 23.90 -2.28 -3.35
CA ASP A 279 23.74 -2.84 -4.69
C ASP A 279 25.00 -2.64 -5.54
N ALA A 280 25.70 -1.49 -5.41
CA ALA A 280 26.98 -1.26 -6.08
C ALA A 280 28.05 -2.26 -5.63
N VAL A 281 28.09 -2.59 -4.34
CA VAL A 281 28.94 -3.67 -3.82
C VAL A 281 28.58 -5.01 -4.45
N ALA A 282 27.30 -5.36 -4.55
CA ALA A 282 26.86 -6.62 -5.16
C ALA A 282 27.23 -6.74 -6.66
N ARG A 283 27.33 -5.61 -7.37
CA ARG A 283 27.80 -5.52 -8.76
C ARG A 283 29.33 -5.47 -8.91
N GLY A 284 30.07 -5.33 -7.82
CA GLY A 284 31.52 -5.15 -7.83
C GLY A 284 31.98 -3.75 -8.26
N GLU A 285 31.09 -2.74 -8.17
CA GLU A 285 31.39 -1.34 -8.46
C GLU A 285 32.00 -0.62 -7.24
N GLU A 286 31.71 -1.09 -6.03
CA GLU A 286 32.25 -0.58 -4.77
C GLU A 286 32.78 -1.70 -3.87
N GLU A 287 33.78 -1.38 -3.05
CA GLU A 287 34.33 -2.28 -2.04
C GLU A 287 33.50 -2.21 -0.75
N TRP A 288 33.16 -3.36 -0.17
CA TRP A 288 32.28 -3.43 1.01
C TRP A 288 32.94 -2.90 2.29
N ILE A 289 34.27 -3.04 2.45
CA ILE A 289 34.97 -2.61 3.67
C ILE A 289 34.93 -1.09 3.82
N PRO A 290 35.33 -0.27 2.83
CA PRO A 290 35.21 1.18 2.90
C PRO A 290 33.78 1.67 3.18
N LEU A 291 32.77 1.04 2.56
CA LEU A 291 31.36 1.34 2.81
C LEU A 291 31.01 1.12 4.29
N LEU A 292 31.34 -0.05 4.84
CA LEU A 292 31.06 -0.35 6.25
C LEU A 292 31.80 0.61 7.20
N GLU A 293 33.04 0.98 6.90
CA GLU A 293 33.76 1.96 7.72
C GLU A 293 33.11 3.34 7.69
N LYS A 294 32.69 3.81 6.50
CA LYS A 294 31.99 5.08 6.28
C LYS A 294 30.67 5.14 7.04
N PHE A 295 29.97 4.01 7.14
CA PHE A 295 28.76 3.89 7.95
C PHE A 295 29.07 3.83 9.45
N TRP A 296 29.94 2.90 9.85
CA TRP A 296 30.09 2.48 11.25
C TRP A 296 30.73 3.55 12.13
N LYS A 297 31.80 4.20 11.68
CA LYS A 297 32.54 5.20 12.49
C LYS A 297 31.61 6.33 13.00
N PRO A 298 30.90 7.08 12.14
CA PRO A 298 30.01 8.14 12.61
C PRO A 298 28.76 7.60 13.34
N PHE A 299 28.30 6.39 13.00
CA PHE A 299 27.15 5.79 13.68
C PHE A 299 27.48 5.43 15.13
N LYS A 300 28.67 4.86 15.36
CA LYS A 300 29.16 4.51 16.70
C LYS A 300 29.36 5.76 17.57
N GLU A 301 29.97 6.80 17.03
CA GLU A 301 30.10 8.10 17.71
C GLU A 301 28.72 8.65 18.12
N ARG A 302 27.72 8.54 17.24
CA ARG A 302 26.35 8.97 17.56
C ARG A 302 25.73 8.12 18.67
N ILE A 303 25.93 6.81 18.66
CA ILE A 303 25.47 5.91 19.73
C ILE A 303 26.07 6.33 21.06
N ASP A 304 27.40 6.50 21.12
CA ASP A 304 28.12 6.83 22.36
C ASP A 304 27.68 8.17 22.93
N HIS A 305 27.62 9.20 22.08
CA HIS A 305 27.09 10.50 22.48
C HIS A 305 25.66 10.41 23.01
N THR A 306 24.78 9.66 22.34
CA THR A 306 23.38 9.56 22.76
C THR A 306 23.24 8.78 24.07
N GLN A 307 24.04 7.73 24.28
CA GLN A 307 24.05 6.95 25.51
C GLN A 307 24.54 7.76 26.72
N GLU A 308 25.51 8.66 26.53
CA GLU A 308 26.02 9.52 27.61
C GLU A 308 25.07 10.68 27.94
N ASN A 309 24.36 11.22 26.94
CA ASN A 309 23.66 12.50 27.07
C ASN A 309 22.13 12.39 27.09
N VAL A 310 21.54 11.23 26.79
CA VAL A 310 20.09 11.06 26.72
C VAL A 310 19.62 10.00 27.70
N GLN A 311 18.77 10.39 28.62
CA GLN A 311 18.13 9.47 29.55
C GLN A 311 16.84 8.93 28.98
N ARG A 312 16.47 7.71 29.38
CA ARG A 312 15.20 7.08 28.95
C ARG A 312 13.98 7.97 29.25
N ALA A 313 14.01 8.70 30.37
CA ALA A 313 12.94 9.59 30.77
C ALA A 313 12.72 10.75 29.78
N ASP A 314 13.74 11.22 29.09
CA ASP A 314 13.65 12.32 28.11
C ASP A 314 12.83 11.94 26.88
N VAL A 315 12.62 10.64 26.69
CA VAL A 315 11.97 10.05 25.52
C VAL A 315 10.60 9.50 25.87
N THR A 316 10.47 8.90 27.06
CA THR A 316 9.22 8.28 27.53
C THR A 316 8.32 9.24 28.28
N GLN A 317 8.78 10.45 28.60
CA GLN A 317 7.99 11.49 29.25
C GLN A 317 7.87 12.74 28.39
N GLU A 318 6.65 13.22 28.18
CA GLU A 318 6.37 14.47 27.49
C GLU A 318 5.66 15.41 28.47
N LYS A 319 6.33 16.51 28.87
CA LYS A 319 5.75 17.48 29.79
C LYS A 319 4.52 18.13 29.15
N MET A 320 3.48 18.34 29.95
CA MET A 320 2.28 19.06 29.58
C MET A 320 2.25 20.40 30.30
N ASP A 321 1.60 21.38 29.68
CA ASP A 321 1.32 22.68 30.30
C ASP A 321 0.17 22.62 31.32
N GLU A 322 -0.47 21.46 31.45
CA GLU A 322 -1.53 21.19 32.42
C GLU A 322 -0.95 20.89 33.81
N LYS A 323 -1.57 21.46 34.85
CA LYS A 323 -1.22 21.22 36.25
C LYS A 323 -2.05 20.09 36.85
N CYS A 324 -1.44 19.33 37.75
CA CYS A 324 -2.08 18.24 38.46
C CYS A 324 -3.21 18.75 39.36
N PRO A 325 -4.45 18.25 39.22
CA PRO A 325 -5.57 18.70 40.06
C PRO A 325 -5.43 18.29 41.53
N LYS A 326 -4.54 17.34 41.86
CA LYS A 326 -4.28 16.92 43.26
C LYS A 326 -3.23 17.77 43.97
N CYS A 327 -2.21 18.28 43.27
CA CYS A 327 -1.04 18.90 43.92
C CYS A 327 -0.42 20.09 43.18
N ASP A 328 -1.07 20.59 42.13
CA ASP A 328 -0.66 21.74 41.30
C ASP A 328 0.70 21.60 40.59
N SER A 329 1.37 20.46 40.73
CA SER A 329 2.62 20.14 40.02
C SER A 329 2.35 19.84 38.54
N PRO A 330 3.32 20.04 37.63
CA PRO A 330 3.12 19.75 36.21
C PRO A 330 2.71 18.29 35.94
N LEU A 331 1.94 18.07 34.88
CA LEU A 331 1.65 16.74 34.35
C LEU A 331 2.64 16.35 33.25
N SER A 332 2.86 15.06 33.06
CA SER A 332 3.56 14.54 31.89
C SER A 332 2.87 13.31 31.32
N ILE A 333 2.89 13.18 29.99
CA ILE A 333 2.48 11.96 29.30
C ILE A 333 3.61 10.96 29.44
N ARG A 334 3.33 9.80 30.03
CA ARG A 334 4.29 8.73 30.31
C ARG A 334 3.91 7.47 29.56
N LEU A 335 4.89 6.70 29.12
CA LEU A 335 4.66 5.35 28.57
C LEU A 335 4.68 4.31 29.71
N GLY A 336 3.54 3.68 29.97
CA GLY A 336 3.38 2.58 30.92
C GLY A 336 3.17 1.23 30.26
N ARG A 337 2.90 0.19 31.06
CA ARG A 337 2.63 -1.17 30.57
C ARG A 337 1.36 -1.27 29.71
N HIS A 338 0.36 -0.43 29.98
CA HIS A 338 -0.93 -0.41 29.28
C HIS A 338 -1.02 0.70 28.21
N GLY A 339 0.11 1.23 27.76
CA GLY A 339 0.16 2.36 26.82
C GLY A 339 0.49 3.69 27.50
N ARG A 340 0.28 4.79 26.77
CA ARG A 340 0.54 6.13 27.28
C ARG A 340 -0.57 6.59 28.21
N PHE A 341 -0.19 7.25 29.30
CA PHE A 341 -1.10 7.84 30.28
C PHE A 341 -0.56 9.18 30.75
N ILE A 342 -1.42 10.03 31.29
CA ILE A 342 -1.01 11.29 31.90
C ILE A 342 -0.75 11.00 33.39
N GLY A 343 0.39 11.42 33.91
CA GLY A 343 0.76 11.25 35.31
C GLY A 343 1.41 12.50 35.90
N CYS A 344 1.24 12.69 37.20
CA CYS A 344 1.88 13.80 37.92
C CYS A 344 3.42 13.67 37.94
N THR A 345 4.13 14.77 37.71
CA THR A 345 5.61 14.77 37.80
C THR A 345 6.11 14.51 39.22
N ASN A 346 5.30 14.79 40.25
CA ASN A 346 5.66 14.62 41.67
C ASN A 346 5.42 13.20 42.23
N TYR A 347 5.26 12.19 41.38
CA TYR A 347 5.23 10.78 41.81
C TYR A 347 6.58 10.37 42.44
N PRO A 348 6.63 9.65 43.58
CA PRO A 348 5.53 8.93 44.24
C PRO A 348 4.70 9.73 45.26
N GLU A 349 5.01 10.99 45.54
CA GLU A 349 4.26 11.80 46.52
C GLU A 349 2.86 12.19 46.02
N CYS A 350 2.66 12.25 44.71
CA CYS A 350 1.36 12.37 44.07
C CYS A 350 1.10 11.22 43.10
N ASP A 351 0.05 10.46 43.35
CA ASP A 351 -0.36 9.26 42.59
C ASP A 351 -1.37 9.56 41.47
N TYR A 352 -1.60 10.83 41.14
CA TYR A 352 -2.56 11.21 40.11
C TYR A 352 -2.15 10.67 38.73
N THR A 353 -3.06 9.93 38.11
CA THR A 353 -2.98 9.47 36.73
C THR A 353 -4.34 9.59 36.04
N ARG A 354 -4.33 9.81 34.72
CA ARG A 354 -5.52 9.75 33.86
C ARG A 354 -5.20 9.18 32.48
N ASP A 355 -6.20 8.61 31.82
CA ASP A 355 -6.09 8.17 30.43
C ASP A 355 -6.00 9.34 29.46
N LEU A 356 -5.18 9.20 28.42
CA LEU A 356 -5.02 10.21 27.36
C LEU A 356 -6.30 10.44 26.53
N ASN A 357 -7.17 9.44 26.46
CA ASN A 357 -8.37 9.46 25.63
C ASN A 357 -9.65 9.74 26.43
N ALA A 358 -9.55 10.01 27.74
CA ALA A 358 -10.74 10.30 28.57
C ALA A 358 -11.55 11.50 28.04
N ASP A 359 -10.87 12.53 27.51
CA ASP A 359 -11.52 13.74 27.01
C ASP A 359 -12.10 13.59 25.58
N LYS A 360 -11.67 12.58 24.81
CA LYS A 360 -12.23 12.32 23.46
C LYS A 360 -13.65 11.79 23.52
N ALA A 361 -14.02 11.12 24.60
CA ALA A 361 -15.40 10.65 24.80
C ALA A 361 -16.39 11.80 25.03
N GLU A 362 -15.92 12.97 25.51
CA GLU A 362 -16.76 14.17 25.70
C GLU A 362 -16.79 15.07 24.45
N ALA A 363 -15.72 15.07 23.63
CA ALA A 363 -15.61 15.93 22.44
C ALA A 363 -16.33 15.38 21.18
N GLU A 364 -16.76 14.11 21.16
CA GLU A 364 -17.51 13.52 20.04
C GLU A 364 -19.03 13.75 20.09
N GLN A 365 -19.53 14.44 21.12
CA GLN A 365 -20.90 14.96 21.05
C GLN A 365 -20.90 16.20 20.15
N PRO A 366 -21.67 16.21 19.03
CA PRO A 366 -21.85 17.44 18.28
C PRO A 366 -22.39 18.50 19.27
N GLN A 367 -21.67 19.61 19.42
CA GLN A 367 -22.21 20.76 20.14
C GLN A 367 -23.48 21.17 19.40
N GLU A 368 -24.64 20.95 20.03
CA GLU A 368 -25.89 21.57 19.60
C GLU A 368 -25.67 23.08 19.64
N VAL A 369 -25.51 23.67 18.47
CA VAL A 369 -25.51 25.11 18.33
C VAL A 369 -26.98 25.50 18.50
N GLY A 370 -27.41 25.74 19.74
CA GLY A 370 -28.80 26.03 20.11
C GLY A 370 -29.34 27.30 19.45
N ARG A 371 -29.58 27.24 18.14
CA ARG A 371 -30.08 28.29 17.28
C ARG A 371 -31.09 27.66 16.34
N ASP A 372 -32.35 27.91 16.64
CA ASP A 372 -33.45 27.53 15.79
C ASP A 372 -33.27 28.14 14.39
N CYS A 373 -33.50 27.33 13.36
CA CYS A 373 -33.49 27.78 11.97
C CYS A 373 -34.48 28.94 11.78
N PRO A 374 -34.05 30.13 11.34
CA PRO A 374 -34.93 31.30 11.24
C PRO A 374 -36.03 31.17 10.16
N GLU A 375 -35.96 30.19 9.26
CA GLU A 375 -36.98 29.96 8.22
C GLU A 375 -38.04 28.92 8.62
N CYS A 376 -37.69 27.91 9.40
CA CYS A 376 -38.62 26.82 9.75
C CYS A 376 -38.75 26.53 11.25
N GLY A 377 -37.98 27.20 12.10
CA GLY A 377 -38.08 27.12 13.56
C GLY A 377 -37.69 25.76 14.16
N SER A 378 -37.02 24.89 13.40
CA SER A 378 -36.44 23.66 13.94
C SER A 378 -35.12 23.96 14.66
N PRO A 379 -34.87 23.32 15.83
CA PRO A 379 -33.65 23.54 16.63
C PRO A 379 -32.36 23.17 15.91
#